data_AF-A0A1X0SW39-F1
#
_entry.id   AF-A0A1X0SW39-F1
#
_cell.length_a   1.000
_cell.length_b   1.000
_cell.length_c   1.000
_cell.angle_alpha   90.00
_cell.angle_beta   90.00
_cell.angle_gamma   90.00
#
_symmetry.space_group_name_H-M   'P 1'
#
loop_
_entity.id
_entity.type
_entity.pdbx_description
1 polymer ?
#
loop_
_entity_poly.entity_id
_entity_poly.type
_entity_poly.pdbx_seq_one_letter_code
_entity_poly.pdbx_strand_id
1 'polypeptide(L)'
;MKLRLTTDMGLHRQSGRDQLDRIFASLQPDPRIQTVRDAKADEARRILAGDLDAPLLAAEAANRGVMLQEQATLVLARQRQSRERLAAIEAARQSLQGAIDVARTPAEIDEILAAAGGGEVLS
;
A
#
# COMPACT_ATOMS: atom_id res chain seq x y z
N MET A 1 -31.09 -40.10 3.38
CA MET A 1 -31.21 -38.64 3.47
C MET A 1 -29.88 -38.03 3.03
N LYS A 2 -29.77 -37.58 1.76
CA LYS A 2 -28.54 -36.99 1.24
C LYS A 2 -28.48 -35.53 1.70
N LEU A 3 -27.68 -35.23 2.72
CA LEU A 3 -27.31 -33.86 3.06
C LEU A 3 -26.56 -33.30 1.84
N ARG A 4 -27.25 -32.53 1.00
CA ARG A 4 -26.58 -31.64 0.06
C ARG A 4 -25.86 -30.61 0.94
N LEU A 5 -24.54 -30.69 1.01
CA LEU A 5 -23.72 -29.56 1.47
C LEU A 5 -24.06 -28.40 0.54
N THR A 6 -24.97 -27.54 0.98
CA THR A 6 -25.15 -26.23 0.37
C THR A 6 -23.84 -25.50 0.59
N THR A 7 -23.09 -25.27 -0.49
CA THR A 7 -21.90 -24.44 -0.49
C THR A 7 -22.24 -23.12 0.21
N ASP A 8 -21.66 -22.91 1.39
CA ASP A 8 -21.90 -21.69 2.16
C ASP A 8 -21.10 -20.56 1.53
N MET A 9 -21.75 -19.84 0.61
CA MET A 9 -21.17 -18.67 -0.04
C MET A 9 -20.73 -17.60 0.95
N GLY A 10 -21.33 -17.52 2.14
CA GLY A 10 -20.89 -16.60 3.19
C GLY A 10 -19.48 -16.92 3.66
N LEU A 11 -19.19 -18.20 3.92
CA LEU A 11 -17.85 -18.65 4.31
C LEU A 11 -16.82 -18.43 3.20
N HIS A 12 -17.18 -18.71 1.94
CA HIS A 12 -16.27 -18.47 0.81
C HIS A 12 -15.91 -16.99 0.62
N ARG A 13 -16.89 -16.09 0.74
CA ARG A 13 -16.63 -14.64 0.67
C ARG A 13 -15.75 -14.17 1.81
N GLN A 14 -16.00 -14.63 3.03
CA GLN A 14 -15.17 -14.25 4.18
C GLN A 14 -13.72 -14.73 3.99
N SER A 15 -13.53 -16.01 3.64
CA SER A 15 -12.20 -16.55 3.36
C SER A 15 -11.50 -15.81 2.21
N GLY A 16 -12.26 -15.42 1.18
CA GLY A 16 -11.74 -14.63 0.06
C GLY A 16 -11.25 -13.26 0.50
N ARG A 17 -12.04 -12.54 1.30
CA ARG A 17 -11.62 -11.24 1.88
C ARG A 17 -10.37 -11.38 2.73
N ASP A 18 -10.30 -12.39 3.59
CA ASP A 18 -9.12 -12.63 4.45
C ASP A 18 -7.86 -12.98 3.64
N GLN A 19 -8.01 -13.67 2.51
CA GLN A 19 -6.91 -13.93 1.58
C GLN A 19 -6.49 -12.68 0.82
N LEU A 20 -7.45 -11.90 0.34
CA LEU A 20 -7.19 -10.62 -0.32
C LEU A 20 -6.46 -9.66 0.62
N ASP A 21 -6.88 -9.55 1.88
CA ASP A 21 -6.23 -8.71 2.87
C ASP A 21 -4.77 -9.14 3.13
N ARG A 22 -4.49 -10.46 3.12
CA ARG A 22 -3.10 -10.96 3.21
C ARG A 22 -2.26 -10.60 1.99
N ILE A 23 -2.81 -10.69 0.77
CA ILE A 23 -2.13 -10.26 -0.46
C ILE A 23 -1.77 -8.78 -0.34
N PHE A 24 -2.73 -7.93 0.01
CA PHE A 24 -2.54 -6.48 0.08
C PHE A 24 -1.66 -6.05 1.27
N ALA A 25 -1.69 -6.76 2.39
CA ALA A 25 -0.78 -6.50 3.52
C ALA A 25 0.69 -6.67 3.12
N SER A 26 1.00 -7.61 2.22
CA SER A 26 2.37 -7.81 1.72
C SER A 26 2.89 -6.66 0.85
N LEU A 27 2.00 -5.81 0.34
CA LEU A 27 2.32 -4.65 -0.49
C LEU A 27 2.54 -3.38 0.34
N GLN A 28 2.18 -3.41 1.62
CA GLN A 28 2.40 -2.28 2.51
C GLN A 28 3.88 -2.16 2.88
N PRO A 29 4.44 -0.94 2.98
CA PRO A 29 5.81 -0.75 3.41
C PRO A 29 5.99 -1.22 4.86
N ASP A 30 7.18 -1.76 5.16
CA ASP A 30 7.56 -2.08 6.53
C ASP A 30 7.34 -0.85 7.44
N PRO A 31 6.58 -0.98 8.54
CA PRO A 31 6.32 0.12 9.47
C PRO A 31 7.59 0.82 9.96
N ARG A 32 8.68 0.10 10.14
CA ARG A 32 9.97 0.66 10.56
C ARG A 32 10.58 1.57 9.49
N ILE A 33 10.48 1.16 8.22
CA ILE A 33 10.92 1.97 7.09
C ILE A 33 10.03 3.21 6.96
N GLN A 34 8.72 3.04 7.19
CA GLN A 34 7.76 4.13 7.13
C GLN A 34 8.06 5.21 8.17
N THR A 35 8.36 4.84 9.42
CA THR A 35 8.76 5.78 10.48
C THR A 35 9.96 6.64 10.07
N VAL A 36 10.99 6.04 9.47
CA VAL A 36 12.18 6.78 9.01
C VAL A 36 11.84 7.71 7.84
N ARG A 37 10.97 7.29 6.92
CA ARG A 37 10.51 8.13 5.81
C ARG A 37 9.72 9.34 6.29
N ASP A 38 8.87 9.15 7.31
CA ASP A 38 8.07 10.24 7.87
C ASP A 38 8.94 11.23 8.64
N ALA A 39 9.90 10.77 9.44
CA ALA A 39 10.88 11.65 10.09
C ALA A 39 11.67 12.49 9.07
N LYS A 40 12.09 11.89 7.95
CA LYS A 40 12.75 12.63 6.86
C LYS A 40 11.82 13.63 6.19
N ALA A 41 10.55 13.28 5.99
CA ALA A 41 9.59 14.22 5.43
C ALA A 41 9.33 15.40 6.37
N ASP A 42 9.30 15.17 7.69
CA ASP A 42 9.14 16.21 8.70
C ASP A 42 10.34 17.16 8.68
N GLU A 43 11.56 16.62 8.68
CA GLU A 43 12.79 17.40 8.46
C GLU A 43 12.75 18.20 7.15
N ALA A 44 12.34 17.57 6.04
CA ALA A 44 12.23 18.26 4.75
C ALA A 44 11.26 19.45 4.80
N ARG A 45 10.12 19.35 5.50
CA ARG A 45 9.20 20.48 5.69
C ARG A 45 9.83 21.60 6.52
N ARG A 46 10.61 21.26 7.56
CA ARG A 46 11.35 22.24 8.36
C ARG A 46 12.40 22.99 7.54
N ILE A 47 13.18 22.28 6.72
CA ILE A 47 14.15 22.87 5.79
C ILE A 47 13.49 23.89 4.86
N LEU A 48 12.35 23.52 4.26
CA LEU A 48 11.64 24.42 3.34
C LEU A 48 10.99 25.62 4.06
N ALA A 49 10.77 25.52 5.37
CA ALA A 49 10.32 26.64 6.21
C ALA A 49 11.48 27.51 6.73
N GLY A 50 12.73 27.13 6.47
CA GLY A 50 13.93 27.90 6.86
C GLY A 50 14.64 27.40 8.12
N ASP A 51 14.18 26.32 8.75
CA ASP A 51 14.90 25.66 9.85
C ASP A 51 15.93 24.70 9.26
N LEU A 52 17.21 24.93 9.55
CA LEU A 52 18.33 24.17 8.99
C LEU A 52 18.73 22.95 9.83
N ASP A 53 18.09 22.70 10.97
CA ASP A 53 18.36 21.54 11.82
C ASP A 53 17.64 20.28 11.28
N ALA A 54 18.31 19.57 10.37
CA ALA A 54 17.81 18.36 9.73
C ALA A 54 18.91 17.31 9.55
N PRO A 55 19.36 16.64 10.63
CA PRO A 55 20.50 15.73 10.60
C PRO A 55 20.30 14.53 9.66
N LEU A 56 19.09 13.95 9.55
CA LEU A 56 18.85 12.82 8.66
C LEU A 56 18.91 13.24 7.19
N LEU A 57 18.33 14.39 6.86
CA LEU A 57 18.36 14.97 5.54
C LEU A 57 19.75 15.45 5.15
N ALA A 58 20.49 16.07 6.07
CA ALA A 58 21.84 16.55 5.85
C ALA A 58 22.80 15.40 5.53
N ALA A 59 22.72 14.30 6.29
CA ALA A 59 23.49 13.10 5.99
C ALA A 59 23.16 12.52 4.61
N GLU A 60 21.88 12.49 4.23
CA GLU A 60 21.47 11.98 2.90
C GLU A 60 21.87 12.93 1.76
N ALA A 61 21.76 14.24 1.97
CA ALA A 61 22.17 15.26 1.01
C ALA A 61 23.68 15.21 0.76
N ALA A 62 24.48 15.11 1.83
CA ALA A 62 25.93 14.96 1.76
C ALA A 62 26.33 13.67 1.03
N ASN A 63 25.67 12.55 1.33
CA ASN A 63 25.91 11.28 0.63
C ASN A 63 25.57 11.34 -0.87
N ARG A 64 24.62 12.19 -1.26
CA ARG A 64 24.20 12.38 -2.65
C ARG A 64 24.90 13.53 -3.39
N GLY A 65 25.67 14.36 -2.68
CA GLY A 65 26.31 15.54 -3.25
C GLY A 65 25.31 16.61 -3.73
N VAL A 66 24.18 16.76 -3.04
CA VAL A 66 23.12 17.74 -3.40
C VAL A 66 22.91 18.75 -2.27
N MET A 67 22.28 19.89 -2.60
CA MET A 67 21.93 20.90 -1.59
C MET A 67 20.78 20.40 -0.70
N LEU A 68 20.75 20.90 0.54
CA LEU A 68 19.75 20.50 1.53
C LEU A 68 18.31 20.81 1.10
N GLN A 69 18.07 21.98 0.47
CA GLN A 69 16.76 22.31 -0.12
C GLN A 69 16.37 21.37 -1.28
N GLU A 70 17.32 20.99 -2.12
CA GLU A 70 17.05 20.07 -3.25
C GLU A 70 16.65 18.69 -2.72
N GLN A 71 17.38 18.19 -1.72
CA GLN A 71 17.06 16.94 -1.05
C GLN A 71 15.71 17.01 -0.34
N ALA A 72 15.36 18.12 0.32
CA ALA A 72 14.05 18.32 0.94
C ALA A 72 12.91 18.25 -0.07
N THR A 73 13.06 18.93 -1.22
CA THR A 73 12.10 18.89 -2.32
C THR A 73 11.92 17.47 -2.85
N LEU A 74 13.03 16.74 -3.04
CA LEU A 74 13.03 15.36 -3.52
C LEU A 74 12.35 14.39 -2.54
N VAL A 75 12.60 14.53 -1.24
CA VAL A 75 11.99 13.69 -0.20
C VAL A 75 10.47 13.86 -0.20
N LEU A 76 9.97 15.10 -0.24
CA LEU A 76 8.53 15.35 -0.25
C LEU A 76 7.86 14.87 -1.54
N ALA A 77 8.51 15.05 -2.69
CA ALA A 77 8.01 14.52 -3.96
C ALA A 77 7.87 12.99 -3.91
N ARG A 78 8.87 12.29 -3.37
CA ARG A 78 8.82 10.82 -3.16
C ARG A 78 7.77 10.41 -2.15
N GLN A 79 7.60 11.15 -1.06
CA GLN A 79 6.56 10.87 -0.07
C GLN A 79 5.17 10.98 -0.71
N ARG A 80 4.93 12.02 -1.53
CA ARG A 80 3.68 12.20 -2.27
C ARG A 80 3.41 11.02 -3.21
N GLN A 81 4.39 10.67 -4.05
CA GLN A 81 4.26 9.51 -4.96
C GLN A 81 3.96 8.23 -4.19
N SER A 82 4.60 8.02 -3.04
CA SER A 82 4.37 6.82 -2.22
C SER A 82 2.97 6.80 -1.62
N ARG A 83 2.43 7.96 -1.20
CA ARG A 83 1.04 8.08 -0.72
C ARG A 83 0.04 7.83 -1.83
N GLU A 84 0.28 8.37 -3.03
CA GLU A 84 -0.56 8.13 -4.22
C GLU A 84 -0.59 6.63 -4.57
N ARG A 85 0.56 5.96 -4.54
CA ARG A 85 0.64 4.51 -4.76
C ARG A 85 -0.13 3.71 -3.71
N LEU A 86 -0.02 4.08 -2.42
CA LEU A 86 -0.75 3.41 -1.35
C LEU A 86 -2.27 3.61 -1.48
N ALA A 87 -2.70 4.81 -1.88
CA ALA A 87 -4.10 5.09 -2.15
C ALA A 87 -4.63 4.23 -3.31
N ALA A 88 -3.83 4.06 -4.38
CA ALA A 88 -4.20 3.20 -5.50
C ALA A 88 -4.31 1.72 -5.09
N ILE A 89 -3.36 1.23 -4.28
CA ILE A 89 -3.40 -0.12 -3.70
C ILE A 89 -4.67 -0.30 -2.85
N GLU A 90 -5.00 0.66 -1.98
CA GLU A 90 -6.20 0.58 -1.14
C GLU A 90 -7.49 0.64 -1.97
N ALA A 91 -7.54 1.48 -3.00
CA ALA A 91 -8.69 1.55 -3.92
C ALA A 91 -8.89 0.22 -4.67
N ALA A 92 -7.80 -0.40 -5.14
CA ALA A 92 -7.85 -1.72 -5.76
C ALA A 92 -8.36 -2.78 -4.78
N ARG A 93 -7.87 -2.78 -3.53
CA ARG A 93 -8.36 -3.68 -2.47
C ARG A 93 -9.85 -3.55 -2.26
N GLN A 94 -10.36 -2.33 -2.08
CA GLN A 94 -11.78 -2.06 -1.87
C GLN A 94 -12.65 -2.48 -3.06
N SER A 95 -12.18 -2.22 -4.28
CA SER A 95 -12.85 -2.65 -5.51
C SER A 95 -12.99 -4.18 -5.57
N LEU A 96 -11.91 -4.91 -5.28
CA LEU A 96 -11.91 -6.37 -5.29
C LEU A 96 -12.73 -6.96 -4.15
N GLN A 97 -12.75 -6.34 -2.96
CA GLN A 97 -13.67 -6.72 -1.89
C GLN A 97 -15.13 -6.59 -2.35
N GLY A 98 -15.49 -5.49 -3.02
CA GLY A 98 -16.81 -5.32 -3.60
C GLY A 98 -17.14 -6.40 -4.64
N ALA A 99 -16.16 -6.82 -5.46
CA ALA A 99 -16.32 -7.91 -6.41
C ALA A 99 -16.58 -9.27 -5.72
N ILE A 100 -15.84 -9.57 -4.65
CA ILE A 100 -16.07 -10.78 -3.82
C ILE A 100 -17.48 -10.77 -3.22
N ASP A 101 -17.96 -9.60 -2.79
CA ASP A 101 -19.27 -9.48 -2.14
C ASP A 101 -20.43 -9.81 -3.08
N VAL A 102 -20.30 -9.45 -4.36
CA VAL A 102 -21.31 -9.72 -5.39
C VAL A 102 -21.09 -11.04 -6.14
N ALA A 103 -19.96 -11.71 -5.91
CA ALA A 103 -19.65 -13.00 -6.54
C ALA A 103 -20.74 -14.03 -6.25
N ARG A 104 -21.19 -14.71 -7.30
CA ARG A 104 -22.29 -15.69 -7.27
C ARG A 104 -21.78 -17.11 -7.08
N THR A 105 -20.51 -17.34 -7.36
CA THR A 105 -19.88 -18.66 -7.28
C THR A 105 -18.53 -18.60 -6.57
N PRO A 106 -18.06 -19.71 -5.97
CA PRO A 106 -16.71 -19.76 -5.39
C PRO A 106 -15.61 -19.57 -6.46
N ALA A 107 -15.83 -20.07 -7.67
CA ALA A 107 -14.86 -19.94 -8.77
C ALA A 107 -14.60 -18.47 -9.14
N GLU A 108 -15.62 -17.62 -9.15
CA GLU A 108 -15.47 -16.16 -9.35
C GLU A 108 -14.57 -15.53 -8.27
N ILE A 109 -14.68 -15.98 -7.02
CA ILE A 109 -13.82 -15.50 -5.92
C ILE A 109 -12.38 -15.94 -6.15
N ASP A 110 -12.16 -17.19 -6.57
CA ASP A 110 -10.81 -17.71 -6.86
C ASP A 110 -10.16 -16.95 -8.03
N GLU A 111 -10.90 -16.62 -9.08
CA GLU A 111 -10.43 -15.80 -10.20
C GLU A 111 -10.03 -14.38 -9.76
N ILE A 112 -10.86 -13.74 -8.93
CA ILE A 112 -10.56 -12.42 -8.35
C ILE A 112 -9.25 -12.46 -7.53
N LEU A 113 -9.07 -13.50 -6.72
CA LEU A 113 -7.87 -13.68 -5.90
C LEU A 113 -6.63 -13.99 -6.75
N ALA A 114 -6.78 -14.76 -7.83
CA ALA A 114 -5.70 -15.05 -8.77
C ALA A 114 -5.22 -13.78 -9.47
N ALA A 115 -6.14 -12.95 -9.97
CA ALA A 115 -5.83 -11.65 -10.57
C ALA A 115 -5.15 -10.70 -9.58
N ALA A 116 -5.62 -10.68 -8.32
CA ALA A 116 -5.00 -9.89 -7.26
C ALA A 116 -3.56 -10.32 -6.94
N GLY A 117 -3.32 -11.63 -6.85
CA GLY A 117 -1.99 -12.19 -6.57
C GLY A 117 -1.01 -12.10 -7.74
N GLY A 118 -1.51 -12.08 -8.98
CA GLY A 118 -0.72 -11.94 -10.21
C GLY A 118 -0.28 -10.50 -10.53
N GLY A 119 -0.77 -9.49 -9.81
CA GLY A 119 -0.43 -8.08 -10.03
C GLY A 119 -1.15 -7.42 -11.21
N GLU A 120 -2.08 -8.12 -11.86
CA GLU A 120 -2.85 -7.62 -13.01
C GLU A 120 -3.73 -6.41 -12.64
N VAL A 121 -4.11 -6.29 -11.37
CA VAL A 121 -4.97 -5.20 -10.86
C VAL A 121 -4.17 -3.96 -10.44
N LEU A 122 -2.84 -4.07 -10.33
CA LEU A 122 -1.96 -3.01 -9.82
C LEU A 122 -1.02 -2.43 -10.89
N SER A 123 -1.17 -2.88 -12.14
CA SER A 123 -0.38 -2.47 -13.30
C SER A 123 -1.03 -1.28 -14.01
#